data_AF-A0A5N3UIA6-F1
#
_entry.id   AF-A0A5N3UIA6-F1
#
_cell.length_a   1.000
_cell.length_b   1.000
_cell.length_c   1.000
_cell.angle_alpha   90.00
_cell.angle_beta   90.00
_cell.angle_gamma   90.00
#
_symmetry.space_group_name_H-M   'P 1'
#
loop_
_entity.id
_entity.type
_entity.pdbx_description
1 polymer ?
#
loop_
_entity_poly.entity_id
_entity_poly.type
_entity_poly.pdbx_seq_one_letter_code
_entity_poly.pdbx_strand_id
1 'polypeptide(L)'
;GGLVGSDETVALTAFVVIALHHGLAVFPDKNSEQLRRVENSISRANTFLGAKVTSGLLGSHASAITAYALSLTEAPEHLRSVAHNNLMAMAQDIGDKLYWGSVTTSPSNVLSPTLAPHSPADPIPQVPAMSIETTAYGLLHLLLWEGKAELADQAASWLTRQGSFQGGYRSTQDTVMALDALSAYWIASHTTEEKGLNVTLSSLGRRGLKSHVLQLTNHQVHRLEEELQFSLGSKINVEVGGNSKGTLKVSAGGTGGQGDQGEAGVLSGRPAGRAHGLGRRRR
;
A
#
# COMPACT_ATOMS: atom_id res chain seq x y z
N GLY A 1 -11.08 -11.45 -4.36
CA GLY A 1 -9.99 -10.64 -4.92
C GLY A 1 -10.46 -9.94 -6.17
N GLY A 2 -9.59 -9.17 -6.81
CA GLY A 2 -9.89 -8.35 -7.99
C GLY A 2 -10.03 -9.08 -9.33
N LEU A 3 -10.06 -10.41 -9.33
CA LEU A 3 -10.07 -11.22 -10.57
C LEU A 3 -11.42 -11.25 -11.31
N VAL A 4 -12.52 -10.84 -10.67
CA VAL A 4 -13.87 -10.89 -11.28
C VAL A 4 -14.19 -9.54 -11.92
N GLY A 5 -14.43 -9.51 -13.24
CA GLY A 5 -14.76 -8.28 -13.97
C GLY A 5 -14.61 -8.41 -15.50
N SER A 6 -14.72 -7.29 -16.22
CA SER A 6 -14.59 -7.26 -17.70
C SER A 6 -13.23 -7.76 -18.21
N ASP A 7 -12.19 -7.68 -17.37
CA ASP A 7 -10.82 -8.06 -17.70
C ASP A 7 -10.39 -9.39 -17.04
N GLU A 8 -11.35 -10.20 -16.57
CA GLU A 8 -11.11 -11.45 -15.83
C GLU A 8 -10.13 -12.37 -16.55
N THR A 9 -10.29 -12.56 -17.87
CA THR A 9 -9.41 -13.42 -18.66
C THR A 9 -7.95 -12.93 -18.64
N VAL A 10 -7.74 -11.61 -18.68
CA VAL A 10 -6.40 -11.02 -18.69
C VAL A 10 -5.77 -11.14 -17.30
N ALA A 11 -6.51 -10.78 -16.25
CA ALA A 11 -6.03 -10.86 -14.88
C ALA A 11 -5.73 -12.31 -14.46
N LEU A 12 -6.58 -13.28 -14.84
CA LEU A 12 -6.34 -14.69 -14.59
C LEU A 12 -5.12 -15.21 -15.35
N THR A 13 -4.93 -14.79 -16.61
CA THR A 13 -3.75 -15.18 -17.38
C THR A 13 -2.46 -14.66 -16.72
N ALA A 14 -2.43 -13.39 -16.32
CA ALA A 14 -1.29 -12.81 -15.62
C ALA A 14 -1.00 -13.51 -14.28
N PHE A 15 -2.04 -13.83 -13.51
CA PHE A 15 -1.91 -14.60 -12.27
C PHE A 15 -1.27 -15.98 -12.50
N VAL A 16 -1.74 -16.71 -13.52
CA VAL A 16 -1.17 -18.02 -13.87
C VAL A 16 0.28 -17.89 -14.33
N VAL A 17 0.63 -16.84 -15.09
CA VAL A 17 2.01 -16.57 -15.51
C VAL A 17 2.93 -16.37 -14.30
N ILE A 18 2.51 -15.57 -13.32
CA ILE A 18 3.27 -15.34 -12.07
C ILE A 18 3.46 -16.67 -11.33
N ALA A 19 2.39 -17.47 -11.17
CA ALA A 19 2.46 -18.76 -10.48
C ALA A 19 3.40 -19.75 -11.20
N LEU A 20 3.34 -19.83 -12.52
CA LEU A 20 4.24 -20.67 -13.32
C LEU A 20 5.69 -20.21 -13.19
N HIS A 21 5.94 -18.90 -13.23
CA HIS A 21 7.28 -18.34 -13.08
C HIS A 21 7.90 -18.68 -11.71
N HIS A 22 7.15 -18.48 -10.61
CA HIS A 22 7.61 -18.90 -9.28
C HIS A 22 7.84 -20.42 -9.19
N GLY A 23 7.02 -21.22 -9.89
CA GLY A 23 7.17 -22.66 -9.98
C GLY A 23 8.44 -23.13 -10.69
N LEU A 24 9.08 -22.30 -11.52
CA LEU A 24 10.33 -22.67 -12.24
C LEU A 24 11.47 -23.01 -11.27
N ALA A 25 11.47 -22.43 -10.08
CA ALA A 25 12.48 -22.69 -9.05
C ALA A 25 12.42 -24.13 -8.52
N VAL A 26 11.26 -24.80 -8.60
CA VAL A 26 11.03 -26.15 -8.04
C VAL A 26 11.52 -27.25 -8.98
N PHE A 27 11.75 -26.96 -10.27
CA PHE A 27 12.20 -27.97 -11.22
C PHE A 27 13.63 -28.45 -10.87
N PRO A 28 13.81 -29.76 -10.59
CA PRO A 28 15.10 -30.30 -10.16
C PRO A 28 16.11 -30.36 -11.31
N ASP A 29 15.63 -30.59 -12.54
CA ASP A 29 16.44 -30.61 -13.75
C ASP A 29 16.11 -29.41 -14.64
N LYS A 30 17.11 -28.55 -14.82
CA LYS A 30 17.04 -27.33 -15.65
C LYS A 30 17.04 -27.62 -17.16
N ASN A 31 17.23 -28.87 -17.58
CA ASN A 31 17.17 -29.28 -18.98
C ASN A 31 15.96 -30.17 -19.29
N SER A 32 15.01 -30.31 -18.37
CA SER A 32 13.84 -31.16 -18.57
C SER A 32 12.90 -30.60 -19.66
N GLU A 33 12.34 -31.50 -20.48
CA GLU A 33 11.34 -31.13 -21.48
C GLU A 33 10.10 -30.49 -20.86
N GLN A 34 9.77 -30.86 -19.62
CA GLN A 34 8.71 -30.25 -18.83
C GLN A 34 8.99 -28.77 -18.55
N LEU A 35 10.22 -28.42 -18.15
CA LEU A 35 10.60 -27.02 -17.93
C LEU A 35 10.47 -26.21 -19.21
N ARG A 36 10.99 -26.72 -20.33
CA ARG A 36 10.90 -26.06 -21.65
C ARG A 36 9.44 -25.83 -22.08
N ARG A 37 8.54 -26.78 -21.78
CA ARG A 37 7.11 -26.62 -22.04
C ARG A 37 6.49 -25.49 -21.21
N VAL A 38 6.86 -25.37 -19.93
CA VAL A 38 6.38 -24.28 -19.06
C VAL A 38 6.91 -22.93 -19.54
N GLU A 39 8.19 -22.83 -19.87
CA GLU A 39 8.81 -21.61 -20.41
C GLU A 39 8.14 -21.17 -21.72
N ASN A 40 7.90 -22.11 -22.63
CA ASN A 40 7.15 -21.84 -23.86
C ASN A 40 5.71 -21.39 -23.58
N SER A 41 5.06 -21.94 -22.55
CA SER A 41 3.73 -21.51 -22.13
C SER A 41 3.74 -20.08 -21.57
N ILE A 42 4.73 -19.74 -20.75
CA ILE A 42 4.94 -18.37 -20.24
C ILE A 42 5.17 -17.40 -21.40
N SER A 43 6.03 -17.76 -22.36
CA SER A 43 6.30 -16.93 -23.54
C SER A 43 5.04 -16.63 -24.35
N ARG A 44 4.21 -17.64 -24.62
CA ARG A 44 2.92 -17.47 -25.31
C ARG A 44 1.95 -16.59 -24.52
N ALA A 45 1.90 -16.77 -23.21
CA ALA A 45 1.06 -15.94 -22.34
C ALA A 45 1.56 -14.48 -22.32
N ASN A 46 2.86 -14.24 -22.31
CA ASN A 46 3.44 -12.90 -22.43
C ASN A 46 3.09 -12.23 -23.76
N THR A 47 3.06 -12.98 -24.87
CA THR A 47 2.58 -12.44 -26.15
C THR A 47 1.10 -12.03 -26.07
N PHE A 48 0.25 -12.86 -25.46
CA PHE A 48 -1.17 -12.54 -25.28
C PHE A 48 -1.37 -11.31 -24.38
N LEU A 49 -0.71 -11.27 -23.23
CA LEU A 49 -0.77 -10.15 -22.28
C LEU A 49 -0.24 -8.87 -22.93
N GLY A 50 0.87 -8.94 -23.66
CA GLY A 50 1.43 -7.84 -24.43
C GLY A 50 0.43 -7.25 -25.42
N ALA A 51 -0.23 -8.10 -26.22
CA ALA A 51 -1.26 -7.65 -27.16
C ALA A 51 -2.43 -6.94 -26.46
N LYS A 52 -2.84 -7.42 -25.27
CA LYS A 52 -3.90 -6.80 -24.46
C LYS A 52 -3.49 -5.45 -23.89
N VAL A 53 -2.26 -5.34 -23.40
CA VAL A 53 -1.70 -4.07 -22.92
C VAL A 53 -1.61 -3.05 -24.07
N THR A 54 -1.14 -3.46 -25.25
CA THR A 54 -1.06 -2.58 -26.43
C THR A 54 -2.43 -2.06 -26.88
N SER A 55 -3.51 -2.80 -26.60
CA SER A 55 -4.88 -2.33 -26.91
C SER A 55 -5.34 -1.17 -26.01
N GLY A 56 -4.71 -0.97 -24.83
CA GLY A 56 -4.96 0.17 -23.94
C GLY A 56 -6.30 0.15 -23.18
N LEU A 57 -7.07 -0.94 -23.22
CA LEU A 57 -8.44 -1.01 -22.68
C LEU A 57 -8.55 -1.69 -21.31
N LEU A 58 -7.43 -1.98 -20.64
CA LEU A 58 -7.43 -2.71 -19.37
C LEU A 58 -7.79 -1.80 -18.19
N GLY A 59 -8.63 -2.29 -17.27
CA GLY A 59 -8.84 -1.67 -15.98
C GLY A 59 -7.58 -1.64 -15.11
N SER A 60 -7.61 -0.86 -14.03
CA SER A 60 -6.46 -0.63 -13.15
C SER A 60 -5.88 -1.92 -12.56
N HIS A 61 -6.73 -2.80 -12.03
CA HIS A 61 -6.32 -4.09 -11.48
C HIS A 61 -5.63 -4.97 -12.52
N ALA A 62 -6.27 -5.19 -13.68
CA ALA A 62 -5.72 -6.00 -14.76
C ALA A 62 -4.41 -5.42 -15.30
N SER A 63 -4.29 -4.10 -15.37
CA SER A 63 -3.07 -3.42 -15.78
C SER A 63 -1.92 -3.63 -14.80
N ALA A 64 -2.18 -3.53 -13.49
CA ALA A 64 -1.15 -3.69 -12.47
C ALA A 64 -0.59 -5.12 -12.43
N ILE A 65 -1.46 -6.14 -12.38
CA ILE A 65 -1.02 -7.53 -12.38
C ILE A 65 -0.32 -7.91 -13.70
N THR A 66 -0.75 -7.35 -14.83
CA THR A 66 -0.11 -7.61 -16.12
C THR A 66 1.26 -6.95 -16.21
N ALA A 67 1.41 -5.70 -15.77
CA ALA A 67 2.70 -5.02 -15.71
C ALA A 67 3.70 -5.79 -14.84
N TYR A 68 3.26 -6.23 -13.65
CA TYR A 68 4.08 -7.06 -12.78
C TYR A 68 4.46 -8.40 -13.43
N ALA A 69 3.51 -9.13 -14.02
CA ALA A 69 3.79 -10.41 -14.68
C ALA A 69 4.82 -10.27 -15.83
N LEU A 70 4.69 -9.22 -16.65
CA LEU A 70 5.63 -8.95 -17.75
C LEU A 70 7.02 -8.55 -17.24
N SER A 71 7.10 -7.78 -16.15
CA SER A 71 8.36 -7.42 -15.50
C SER A 71 9.05 -8.62 -14.86
N LEU A 72 8.29 -9.44 -14.12
CA LEU A 72 8.78 -10.63 -13.42
C LEU A 72 9.33 -11.68 -14.39
N THR A 73 8.68 -11.86 -15.53
CA THR A 73 9.09 -12.86 -16.54
C THR A 73 10.08 -12.33 -17.56
N GLU A 74 10.59 -11.11 -17.38
CA GLU A 74 11.52 -10.45 -18.30
C GLU A 74 11.04 -10.44 -19.76
N ALA A 75 9.73 -10.17 -19.95
CA ALA A 75 9.14 -10.07 -21.28
C ALA A 75 9.87 -9.01 -22.15
N PRO A 76 9.72 -9.05 -23.49
CA PRO A 76 10.35 -8.07 -24.38
C PRO A 76 10.17 -6.63 -23.91
N GLU A 77 11.25 -5.84 -23.93
CA GLU A 77 11.32 -4.50 -23.33
C GLU A 77 10.17 -3.60 -23.76
N HIS A 78 9.85 -3.57 -25.06
CA HIS A 78 8.74 -2.77 -25.58
C HIS A 78 7.38 -3.10 -24.92
N LEU A 79 7.11 -4.37 -24.59
CA LEU A 79 5.86 -4.76 -23.90
C LEU A 79 5.87 -4.29 -22.44
N ARG A 80 7.01 -4.43 -21.75
CA ARG A 80 7.18 -3.96 -20.37
C ARG A 80 7.03 -2.43 -20.29
N SER A 81 7.63 -1.69 -21.23
CA SER A 81 7.51 -0.24 -21.30
C SER A 81 6.08 0.24 -21.54
N VAL A 82 5.34 -0.38 -22.48
CA VAL A 82 3.93 -0.03 -22.71
C VAL A 82 3.08 -0.38 -21.47
N ALA A 83 3.32 -1.53 -20.83
CA ALA A 83 2.60 -1.92 -19.62
C ALA A 83 2.86 -0.95 -18.46
N HIS A 84 4.13 -0.56 -18.26
CA HIS A 84 4.52 0.44 -17.28
C HIS A 84 3.81 1.77 -17.55
N ASN A 85 3.88 2.30 -18.77
CA ASN A 85 3.27 3.58 -19.12
C ASN A 85 1.76 3.58 -18.93
N ASN A 86 1.08 2.51 -19.35
CA ASN A 86 -0.37 2.36 -19.15
C ASN A 86 -0.72 2.34 -17.66
N LEU A 87 0.05 1.62 -16.84
CA LEU A 87 -0.15 1.58 -15.40
C LEU A 87 0.05 2.95 -14.76
N MET A 88 1.14 3.65 -15.11
CA MET A 88 1.43 4.99 -14.57
C MET A 88 0.36 6.01 -14.95
N ALA A 89 -0.23 5.91 -16.14
CA ALA A 89 -1.34 6.77 -16.56
C ALA A 89 -2.62 6.58 -15.71
N MET A 90 -2.73 5.47 -14.97
CA MET A 90 -3.85 5.18 -14.06
C MET A 90 -3.53 5.47 -12.60
N ALA A 91 -2.32 5.95 -12.30
CA ALA A 91 -1.92 6.26 -10.94
C ALA A 91 -2.73 7.44 -10.39
N GLN A 92 -3.07 7.36 -9.11
CA GLN A 92 -3.74 8.43 -8.38
C GLN A 92 -2.81 8.97 -7.30
N ASP A 93 -2.72 10.30 -7.27
CA ASP A 93 -1.90 11.02 -6.30
C ASP A 93 -2.80 11.67 -5.24
N ILE A 94 -2.58 11.31 -3.98
CA ILE A 94 -3.14 12.03 -2.83
C ILE A 94 -1.97 12.51 -1.96
N GLY A 95 -1.54 13.76 -2.17
CA GLY A 95 -0.43 14.35 -1.44
C GLY A 95 0.91 13.73 -1.86
N ASP A 96 1.63 13.12 -0.91
CA ASP A 96 2.92 12.42 -1.10
C ASP A 96 2.78 10.91 -1.33
N LYS A 97 1.63 10.48 -1.89
CA LYS A 97 1.24 9.07 -1.94
C LYS A 97 0.67 8.70 -3.30
N LEU A 98 1.17 7.57 -3.79
CA LEU A 98 0.84 6.95 -5.06
C LEU A 98 0.00 5.70 -4.80
N TYR A 99 -1.12 5.54 -5.50
CA TYR A 99 -1.91 4.32 -5.42
C TYR A 99 -2.75 4.09 -6.68
N TRP A 100 -3.32 2.89 -6.79
CA TRP A 100 -4.19 2.49 -7.89
C TRP A 100 -5.50 1.87 -7.39
N GLY A 101 -6.57 2.08 -8.15
CA GLY A 101 -7.86 1.44 -7.92
C GLY A 101 -9.03 2.33 -8.32
N SER A 102 -10.20 1.76 -8.58
CA SER A 102 -11.38 2.56 -8.92
C SER A 102 -11.95 3.19 -7.65
N VAL A 103 -12.10 4.51 -7.61
CA VAL A 103 -13.10 5.12 -6.74
C VAL A 103 -14.45 4.75 -7.35
N THR A 104 -15.23 3.90 -6.69
CA THR A 104 -16.65 3.75 -7.05
C THR A 104 -17.35 5.05 -6.67
N THR A 105 -17.28 6.05 -7.53
CA THR A 105 -18.23 7.15 -7.48
C THR A 105 -19.57 6.56 -7.93
N SER A 106 -20.41 6.16 -6.97
CA SER A 106 -21.82 5.95 -7.25
C SER A 106 -22.34 7.16 -8.04
N PRO A 107 -23.09 6.99 -9.15
CA PRO A 107 -23.62 8.10 -9.90
C PRO A 107 -24.75 8.71 -9.09
N SER A 108 -24.41 9.63 -8.21
CA SER A 108 -25.36 10.53 -7.56
C SER A 108 -24.72 11.90 -7.62
N ASN A 109 -25.09 12.67 -8.64
CA ASN A 109 -25.08 14.15 -8.72
C ASN A 109 -24.20 14.90 -7.71
N VAL A 110 -22.91 14.60 -7.65
CA VAL A 110 -21.93 15.46 -7.02
C VAL A 110 -20.89 15.70 -8.09
N LEU A 111 -20.91 16.93 -8.63
CA LEU A 111 -19.84 17.51 -9.43
C LEU A 111 -18.51 17.03 -8.89
N SER A 112 -17.62 16.56 -9.78
CA SER A 112 -16.25 16.14 -9.48
C SER A 112 -15.73 16.87 -8.24
N PRO A 113 -15.43 16.19 -7.12
CA PRO A 113 -14.89 16.91 -5.99
C PRO A 113 -13.55 17.42 -6.49
N THR A 114 -13.46 18.73 -6.72
CA THR A 114 -12.20 19.44 -6.77
C THR A 114 -11.48 19.01 -5.51
N LEU A 115 -10.52 18.09 -5.66
CA LEU A 115 -9.75 17.52 -4.56
C LEU A 115 -9.00 18.69 -3.95
N ALA A 116 -9.60 19.28 -2.92
CA ALA A 116 -8.92 20.23 -2.06
C ALA A 116 -7.62 19.54 -1.60
N PRO A 117 -6.48 20.25 -1.56
CA PRO A 117 -5.22 19.63 -1.13
C PRO A 117 -5.41 18.99 0.24
N HIS A 118 -5.40 17.66 0.29
CA HIS A 118 -5.46 16.93 1.54
C HIS A 118 -4.22 17.32 2.36
N SER A 119 -4.45 17.87 3.55
CA SER A 119 -3.34 18.20 4.44
C SER A 119 -2.66 16.89 4.86
N PRO A 120 -1.33 16.85 5.11
CA PRO A 120 -0.65 15.63 5.57
C PRO A 120 -1.22 15.03 6.86
N ALA A 121 -1.96 15.85 7.62
CA ALA A 121 -2.66 15.46 8.83
C ALA A 121 -4.05 14.86 8.58
N ASP A 122 -4.68 15.13 7.43
CA ASP A 122 -6.01 14.64 7.14
C ASP A 122 -6.01 13.11 7.02
N PRO A 123 -7.00 12.44 7.60
CA PRO A 123 -7.03 11.00 7.58
C PRO A 123 -7.24 10.48 6.16
N ILE A 124 -6.54 9.40 5.83
CA ILE A 124 -6.64 8.78 4.50
C ILE A 124 -7.91 7.95 4.47
N PRO A 125 -8.79 8.17 3.47
CA PRO A 125 -9.96 7.33 3.28
C PRO A 125 -9.53 5.86 3.17
N GLN A 126 -10.24 5.03 3.92
CA GLN A 126 -10.09 3.59 3.90
C GLN A 126 -10.60 3.08 2.54
N VAL A 127 -9.72 2.60 1.64
CA VAL A 127 -10.08 2.21 0.26
C VAL A 127 -10.41 0.71 0.07
N PRO A 128 -11.23 0.32 -0.92
CA PRO A 128 -11.61 -1.08 -1.18
C PRO A 128 -10.43 -2.07 -1.25
N ALA A 129 -10.67 -3.34 -0.90
CA ALA A 129 -9.68 -4.43 -0.96
C ALA A 129 -8.99 -4.53 -2.35
N MET A 130 -9.75 -4.28 -3.41
CA MET A 130 -9.25 -4.29 -4.79
C MET A 130 -8.18 -3.21 -5.04
N SER A 131 -8.30 -2.02 -4.44
CA SER A 131 -7.30 -0.95 -4.57
C SER A 131 -6.00 -1.31 -3.84
N ILE A 132 -6.12 -2.01 -2.70
CA ILE A 132 -4.96 -2.52 -1.94
C ILE A 132 -4.23 -3.57 -2.78
N GLU A 133 -4.95 -4.56 -3.31
CA GLU A 133 -4.37 -5.60 -4.19
C GLU A 133 -3.73 -4.99 -5.45
N THR A 134 -4.41 -4.05 -6.11
CA THR A 134 -3.90 -3.36 -7.30
C THR A 134 -2.61 -2.61 -7.00
N THR A 135 -2.58 -1.86 -5.90
CA THR A 135 -1.39 -1.08 -5.50
C THR A 135 -0.24 -1.99 -5.06
N ALA A 136 -0.55 -3.16 -4.47
CA ALA A 136 0.48 -4.15 -4.14
C ALA A 136 1.18 -4.70 -5.39
N TYR A 137 0.42 -5.07 -6.43
CA TYR A 137 1.02 -5.43 -7.72
C TYR A 137 1.79 -4.28 -8.36
N GLY A 138 1.27 -3.05 -8.27
CA GLY A 138 1.97 -1.85 -8.73
C GLY A 138 3.31 -1.63 -8.05
N LEU A 139 3.39 -1.82 -6.72
CA LEU A 139 4.62 -1.73 -5.96
C LEU A 139 5.63 -2.82 -6.36
N LEU A 140 5.19 -4.07 -6.48
CA LEU A 140 6.05 -5.17 -6.95
C LEU A 140 6.61 -4.89 -8.35
N HIS A 141 5.78 -4.38 -9.26
CA HIS A 141 6.21 -3.95 -10.59
C HIS A 141 7.26 -2.82 -10.51
N LEU A 142 7.00 -1.77 -9.74
CA LEU A 142 7.93 -0.64 -9.59
C LEU A 142 9.29 -1.07 -9.04
N LEU A 143 9.31 -1.99 -8.08
CA LEU A 143 10.54 -2.55 -7.52
C LEU A 143 11.38 -3.30 -8.58
N LEU A 144 10.73 -4.03 -9.49
CA LEU A 144 11.44 -4.71 -10.59
C LEU A 144 11.85 -3.76 -11.71
N TRP A 145 11.09 -2.69 -11.91
CA TRP A 145 11.28 -1.75 -13.01
C TRP A 145 12.38 -0.72 -12.73
N GLU A 146 12.36 -0.10 -11.55
CA GLU A 146 13.26 1.00 -11.16
C GLU A 146 13.94 0.79 -9.80
N GLY A 147 13.63 -0.30 -9.09
CA GLY A 147 14.13 -0.55 -7.75
C GLY A 147 13.45 0.33 -6.70
N LYS A 148 14.19 0.63 -5.61
CA LYS A 148 13.70 1.45 -4.50
C LYS A 148 13.76 2.96 -4.83
N ALA A 149 12.97 3.38 -5.81
CA ALA A 149 12.84 4.77 -6.25
C ALA A 149 11.70 5.52 -5.51
N GLU A 150 11.52 6.79 -5.84
CA GLU A 150 10.52 7.66 -5.20
C GLU A 150 9.09 7.11 -5.32
N LEU A 151 8.70 6.60 -6.51
CA LEU A 151 7.37 6.03 -6.73
C LEU A 151 7.12 4.79 -5.85
N ALA A 152 8.14 3.95 -5.67
CA ALA A 152 8.06 2.79 -4.78
C ALA A 152 7.92 3.22 -3.31
N ASP A 153 8.64 4.25 -2.88
CA ASP A 153 8.49 4.84 -1.53
C ASP A 153 7.07 5.37 -1.30
N GLN A 154 6.50 6.04 -2.30
CA GLN A 154 5.14 6.60 -2.22
C GLN A 154 4.07 5.49 -2.16
N ALA A 155 4.18 4.46 -3.00
CA ALA A 155 3.26 3.31 -3.00
C ALA A 155 3.36 2.48 -1.71
N ALA A 156 4.57 2.21 -1.23
CA ALA A 156 4.79 1.49 0.03
C ALA A 156 4.30 2.29 1.24
N SER A 157 4.52 3.61 1.26
CA SER A 157 3.98 4.52 2.27
C SER A 157 2.46 4.48 2.29
N TRP A 158 1.81 4.45 1.14
CA TRP A 158 0.37 4.32 1.05
C TRP A 158 -0.13 2.97 1.58
N LEU A 159 0.46 1.84 1.14
CA LEU A 159 0.07 0.49 1.58
C LEU A 159 0.24 0.29 3.09
N THR A 160 1.32 0.81 3.67
CA THR A 160 1.58 0.73 5.12
C THR A 160 0.44 1.35 5.95
N ARG A 161 -0.20 2.40 5.40
CA ARG A 161 -1.26 3.15 6.06
C ARG A 161 -2.64 2.52 5.88
N GLN A 162 -2.85 1.77 4.80
CA GLN A 162 -4.09 1.04 4.57
C GLN A 162 -4.24 -0.23 5.42
N GLY A 163 -3.17 -0.71 6.05
CA GLY A 163 -3.25 -1.89 6.92
C GLY A 163 -4.16 -1.66 8.13
N SER A 164 -4.84 -2.71 8.60
CA SER A 164 -5.72 -2.61 9.77
C SER A 164 -4.92 -2.41 11.08
N PHE A 165 -5.60 -2.02 12.16
CA PHE A 165 -4.98 -1.95 13.49
C PHE A 165 -4.50 -3.32 13.98
N GLN A 166 -5.31 -4.37 13.80
CA GLN A 166 -4.99 -5.74 14.26
C GLN A 166 -4.01 -6.48 13.34
N GLY A 167 -3.58 -5.86 12.24
CA GLY A 167 -2.75 -6.49 11.21
C GLY A 167 -3.59 -6.98 10.02
N GLY A 168 -2.90 -7.28 8.92
CA GLY A 168 -3.54 -7.60 7.66
C GLY A 168 -4.35 -6.45 7.05
N TYR A 169 -5.16 -6.78 6.06
CA TYR A 169 -5.98 -5.87 5.27
C TYR A 169 -7.44 -6.33 5.27
N ARG A 170 -8.17 -6.20 4.16
CA ARG A 170 -9.64 -6.34 4.15
C ARG A 170 -10.13 -7.73 3.76
N SER A 171 -9.30 -8.50 3.06
CA SER A 171 -9.57 -9.87 2.65
C SER A 171 -8.27 -10.69 2.72
N THR A 172 -8.33 -11.96 2.33
CA THR A 172 -7.12 -12.79 2.28
C THR A 172 -6.19 -12.37 1.14
N GLN A 173 -6.76 -12.08 -0.04
CA GLN A 173 -5.98 -11.87 -1.26
C GLN A 173 -5.16 -10.57 -1.22
N ASP A 174 -5.81 -9.46 -0.88
CA ASP A 174 -5.13 -8.16 -0.68
C ASP A 174 -4.14 -8.23 0.48
N THR A 175 -4.44 -8.98 1.54
CA THR A 175 -3.49 -9.18 2.64
C THR A 175 -2.23 -9.89 2.18
N VAL A 176 -2.35 -11.04 1.52
CA VAL A 176 -1.19 -11.79 1.02
C VAL A 176 -0.36 -10.91 0.09
N MET A 177 -1.01 -10.21 -0.84
CA MET A 177 -0.27 -9.43 -1.84
C MET A 177 0.37 -8.16 -1.28
N ALA A 178 -0.31 -7.45 -0.38
CA ALA A 178 0.29 -6.29 0.27
C ALA A 178 1.45 -6.68 1.19
N LEU A 179 1.38 -7.83 1.88
CA LEU A 179 2.49 -8.33 2.69
C LEU A 179 3.68 -8.74 1.82
N ASP A 180 3.45 -9.41 0.70
CA ASP A 180 4.50 -9.77 -0.26
C ASP A 180 5.20 -8.51 -0.80
N ALA A 181 4.42 -7.55 -1.30
CA ALA A 181 4.93 -6.29 -1.83
C ALA A 181 5.71 -5.45 -0.79
N LEU A 182 5.18 -5.31 0.43
CA LEU A 182 5.85 -4.59 1.50
C LEU A 182 7.10 -5.32 1.99
N SER A 183 7.11 -6.66 1.98
CA SER A 183 8.30 -7.44 2.34
C SER A 183 9.43 -7.20 1.34
N ALA A 184 9.13 -7.26 0.03
CA ALA A 184 10.09 -6.96 -1.02
C ALA A 184 10.62 -5.51 -0.92
N TYR A 185 9.73 -4.55 -0.66
CA TYR A 185 10.11 -3.16 -0.45
C TYR A 185 11.02 -2.98 0.79
N TRP A 186 10.69 -3.61 1.93
CA TRP A 186 11.51 -3.51 3.14
C TRP A 186 12.87 -4.18 3.01
N ILE A 187 12.96 -5.27 2.25
CA ILE A 187 14.25 -5.89 1.89
C ILE A 187 15.08 -4.89 1.06
N ALA A 188 14.48 -4.28 0.03
CA ALA A 188 15.17 -3.33 -0.84
C ALA A 188 15.51 -1.98 -0.16
N SER A 189 14.77 -1.60 0.89
CA SER A 189 14.96 -0.33 1.63
C SER A 189 15.71 -0.49 2.94
N HIS A 190 16.21 -1.68 3.25
CA HIS A 190 16.96 -1.93 4.47
C HIS A 190 18.24 -1.08 4.53
N THR A 191 18.49 -0.48 5.69
CA THR A 191 19.68 0.33 5.96
C THR A 191 20.20 0.03 7.36
N THR A 192 21.52 0.07 7.52
CA THR A 192 22.22 -0.08 8.80
C THR A 192 22.27 1.21 9.61
N GLU A 193 21.80 2.33 9.05
CA GLU A 193 21.71 3.60 9.77
C GLU A 193 20.72 3.50 10.94
N GLU A 194 21.08 4.07 12.08
CA GLU A 194 20.21 4.12 13.24
C GLU A 194 19.05 5.09 12.98
N LYS A 195 17.83 4.54 12.96
CA LYS A 195 16.60 5.31 12.77
C LYS A 195 15.81 5.31 14.06
N GLY A 196 15.63 6.50 14.62
CA GLY A 196 14.85 6.74 15.83
C GLY A 196 13.60 7.56 15.55
N LEU A 197 12.52 7.27 16.26
CA LEU A 197 11.30 8.07 16.30
C LEU A 197 10.87 8.27 17.75
N ASN A 198 10.77 9.53 18.14
CA ASN A 198 10.32 9.90 19.47
C ASN A 198 8.93 10.49 19.36
N VAL A 199 7.95 9.91 20.06
CA VAL A 199 6.55 10.35 19.99
C VAL A 199 6.06 10.66 21.39
N THR A 200 5.63 11.91 21.60
CA THR A 200 4.98 12.33 22.84
C THR A 200 3.50 12.56 22.58
N LEU A 201 2.65 11.81 23.27
CA LEU A 201 1.19 11.90 23.23
C LEU A 201 0.72 12.55 24.52
N SER A 202 0.05 13.70 24.44
CA SER A 202 -0.50 14.37 25.61
C SER A 202 -1.96 14.77 25.43
N SER A 203 -2.73 14.71 26.52
CA SER A 203 -4.12 15.15 26.51
C SER A 203 -4.51 15.75 27.85
N LEU A 204 -5.21 16.88 27.80
CA LEU A 204 -5.75 17.55 28.97
C LEU A 204 -7.20 17.09 29.18
N GLY A 205 -7.43 16.33 30.25
CA GLY A 205 -8.74 15.80 30.61
C GLY A 205 -9.24 16.33 31.96
N ARG A 206 -10.39 15.83 32.40
CA ARG A 206 -10.99 16.19 33.71
C ARG A 206 -10.12 15.81 34.91
N ARG A 207 -9.20 14.85 34.72
CA ARG A 207 -8.25 14.37 35.74
C ARG A 207 -6.86 15.02 35.65
N GLY A 208 -6.72 16.11 34.88
CA GLY A 208 -5.44 16.78 34.64
C GLY A 208 -4.77 16.38 33.32
N LEU A 209 -3.53 16.82 33.14
CA LEU A 209 -2.70 16.51 31.96
C LEU A 209 -2.16 15.09 32.08
N LYS A 210 -2.44 14.25 31.08
CA LYS A 210 -1.75 12.96 30.89
C LYS A 210 -0.78 13.08 29.72
N SER A 211 0.42 12.53 29.89
CA SER A 211 1.46 12.50 28.86
C SER A 211 2.11 11.13 28.81
N HIS A 212 2.37 10.64 27.60
CA HIS A 212 3.03 9.36 27.32
C HIS A 212 4.13 9.60 26.27
N VAL A 213 5.32 9.04 26.51
CA VAL A 213 6.47 9.17 25.61
C VAL A 213 6.84 7.79 25.09
N LEU A 214 6.95 7.66 23.77
CA LEU A 214 7.25 6.41 23.07
C LEU A 214 8.52 6.62 22.26
N GLN A 215 9.52 5.77 22.48
CA GLN A 215 10.78 5.77 21.74
C GLN A 215 10.85 4.52 20.86
N LEU A 216 10.87 4.73 19.55
CA LEU A 216 10.91 3.68 18.55
C LEU A 216 12.25 3.68 17.83
N THR A 217 12.79 2.49 17.57
CA THR A 217 14.03 2.34 16.78
C THR A 217 13.86 1.24 15.73
N ASN A 218 14.66 1.28 14.66
CA ASN A 218 14.66 0.24 13.61
C ASN A 218 15.12 -1.15 14.09
N HIS A 219 15.63 -1.29 15.31
CA HIS A 219 16.00 -2.58 15.92
C HIS A 219 14.88 -3.21 16.76
N GLN A 220 13.81 -2.47 17.04
CA GLN A 220 12.69 -3.00 17.82
C GLN A 220 11.84 -3.95 16.98
N VAL A 221 11.79 -5.21 17.39
CA VAL A 221 11.08 -6.30 16.68
C VAL A 221 9.60 -6.38 17.08
N HIS A 222 9.17 -5.66 18.12
CA HIS A 222 7.81 -5.75 18.65
C HIS A 222 7.02 -4.48 18.37
N ARG A 223 5.80 -4.68 17.86
CA ARG A 223 4.78 -3.64 17.76
C ARG A 223 4.56 -3.09 19.17
N LEU A 224 4.82 -1.80 19.36
CA LEU A 224 4.46 -1.11 20.59
C LEU A 224 2.96 -0.79 20.54
N GLU A 225 2.17 -1.59 21.24
CA GLU A 225 0.74 -1.34 21.46
C GLU A 225 0.55 -0.86 22.90
N GLU A 226 0.02 0.35 23.05
CA GLU A 226 -0.17 1.00 24.34
C GLU A 226 -1.66 1.30 24.53
N GLU A 227 -2.23 0.80 25.63
CA GLU A 227 -3.60 1.13 26.01
C GLU A 227 -3.63 2.51 26.68
N LEU A 228 -3.99 3.53 25.91
CA LEU A 228 -4.01 4.91 26.39
C LEU A 228 -5.42 5.33 26.82
N GLN A 229 -5.58 5.56 28.12
CA GLN A 229 -6.84 6.04 28.69
C GLN A 229 -6.96 7.57 28.62
N PHE A 230 -7.43 8.08 27.48
CA PHE A 230 -7.81 9.49 27.30
C PHE A 230 -9.29 9.74 27.62
N SER A 231 -9.63 11.00 27.90
CA SER A 231 -11.03 11.38 28.14
C SER A 231 -11.75 11.49 26.80
N LEU A 232 -12.98 10.96 26.68
CA LEU A 232 -13.79 11.14 25.47
C LEU A 232 -13.93 12.63 25.13
N GLY A 233 -13.56 13.01 23.91
CA GLY A 233 -13.66 14.38 23.39
C GLY A 233 -12.49 15.33 23.75
N SER A 234 -11.47 14.88 24.49
CA SER A 234 -10.29 15.72 24.71
C SER A 234 -9.39 15.75 23.47
N LYS A 235 -8.80 16.91 23.19
CA LYS A 235 -7.79 17.02 22.12
C LYS A 235 -6.55 16.24 22.55
N ILE A 236 -5.99 15.46 21.61
CA ILE A 236 -4.72 14.78 21.79
C ILE A 236 -3.68 15.58 21.00
N ASN A 237 -2.64 16.04 21.70
CA ASN A 237 -1.48 16.67 21.10
C ASN A 237 -0.43 15.59 20.85
N VAL A 238 0.13 15.61 19.64
CA VAL A 238 1.17 14.68 19.21
C VAL A 238 2.40 15.47 18.84
N GLU A 239 3.48 15.28 19.59
CA GLU A 239 4.79 15.84 19.26
C GLU A 239 5.69 14.71 18.76
N VAL A 240 6.41 14.97 17.67
CA VAL A 240 7.23 13.96 17.00
C VAL A 240 8.64 14.51 16.82
N GLY A 241 9.64 13.72 17.21
CA GLY A 241 11.06 13.98 17.01
C GLY A 241 11.78 12.77 16.44
N GLY A 242 13.07 12.94 16.14
CA GLY A 242 13.91 11.90 15.52
C GLY A 242 14.11 12.09 14.02
N ASN A 243 14.71 11.09 13.38
CA ASN A 243 15.19 11.11 11.98
C ASN A 243 14.43 10.12 11.08
N SER A 244 13.28 9.61 11.52
CA SER A 244 12.51 8.62 10.79
C SER A 244 11.03 9.01 10.67
N LYS A 245 10.32 8.28 9.79
CA LYS A 245 8.87 8.39 9.61
C LYS A 245 8.21 7.21 10.30
N GLY A 246 7.07 7.45 10.96
CA GLY A 246 6.25 6.43 11.59
C GLY A 246 4.79 6.52 11.17
N THR A 247 4.05 5.45 11.46
CA THR A 247 2.60 5.41 11.29
C THR A 247 1.96 5.20 12.65
N LEU A 248 1.03 6.08 13.02
CA LEU A 248 0.24 5.95 14.24
C LEU A 248 -1.17 5.47 13.84
N LYS A 249 -1.66 4.41 14.47
CA LYS A 249 -3.04 3.93 14.31
C LYS A 249 -3.73 3.98 15.66
N VAL A 250 -4.94 4.53 15.69
CA VAL A 250 -5.70 4.72 16.93
C VAL A 250 -6.98 3.90 16.86
N SER A 251 -7.18 2.95 17.77
CA SER A 251 -8.46 2.25 17.91
C SER A 251 -9.22 2.81 19.11
N ALA A 252 -10.51 3.14 18.96
CA ALA A 252 -11.34 3.66 20.04
C ALA A 252 -12.46 2.66 20.40
N GLY A 253 -12.33 2.02 21.57
CA GLY A 253 -13.37 1.14 22.13
C GLY A 253 -14.17 1.84 23.24
N GLY A 254 -15.49 1.86 23.13
CA GLY A 254 -16.41 2.27 24.21
C GLY A 254 -17.17 1.07 24.77
N THR A 255 -17.51 1.09 26.07
CA THR A 255 -18.24 0.00 26.78
C THR A 255 -19.72 -0.13 26.40
N GLY A 256 -20.14 0.31 25.21
CA GLY A 256 -21.50 0.18 24.71
C GLY A 256 -21.55 0.26 23.20
N GLY A 257 -21.56 -0.89 22.53
CA GLY A 257 -21.81 -1.04 21.09
C GLY A 257 -20.58 -0.79 20.20
N GLN A 258 -20.21 -1.83 19.45
CA GLN A 258 -19.35 -1.88 18.26
C GLN A 258 -18.23 -0.82 18.18
N GLY A 259 -17.01 -1.22 18.55
CA GLY A 259 -15.82 -0.36 18.53
C GLY A 259 -15.61 0.31 17.15
N ASP A 260 -15.46 1.63 17.18
CA ASP A 260 -15.16 2.44 15.99
C ASP A 260 -13.63 2.37 15.78
N GLN A 261 -13.19 1.72 14.71
CA GLN A 261 -11.76 1.69 14.38
C GLN A 261 -11.33 3.08 13.91
N GLY A 262 -10.53 3.76 14.70
CA GLY A 262 -10.02 5.10 14.40
C GLY A 262 -8.84 5.09 13.42
N GLU A 263 -8.60 6.26 12.83
CA GLU A 263 -7.79 6.49 11.65
C GLU A 263 -6.27 6.39 11.86
N ALA A 264 -5.56 6.11 10.76
CA ALA A 264 -4.11 6.12 10.68
C ALA A 264 -3.56 7.51 10.34
N GLY A 265 -2.69 8.06 11.18
CA GLY A 265 -1.98 9.34 10.96
C GLY A 265 -0.52 9.14 10.55
N VAL A 266 0.04 10.11 9.82
CA VAL A 266 1.50 10.18 9.55
C VAL A 266 2.20 10.82 10.74
N LEU A 267 3.26 10.17 11.25
CA LEU A 267 4.21 10.83 12.13
C LEU A 267 5.53 11.03 11.37
N SER A 268 6.06 12.25 11.35
CA SER A 268 7.36 12.54 10.75
C SER A 268 8.18 13.34 11.76
N GLY A 269 9.33 12.80 12.17
CA GLY A 269 10.33 13.60 12.86
C GLY A 269 10.96 14.56 11.85
N ARG A 270 10.75 15.86 12.03
CA ARG A 270 11.61 16.89 11.43
C ARG A 270 12.42 17.52 12.57
N PRO A 271 13.64 18.02 12.32
CA PRO A 271 14.30 18.88 13.30
C PRO A 271 13.39 20.09 13.56
N ALA A 272 12.91 20.20 14.80
CA ALA A 272 12.07 21.25 15.38
C ALA A 272 11.22 22.09 14.41
N GLY A 273 9.97 21.68 14.18
CA GLY A 273 8.94 22.50 13.56
C GLY A 273 7.55 22.11 14.04
N ARG A 274 6.86 23.01 14.75
CA ARG A 274 5.51 22.84 15.31
C ARG A 274 4.50 22.39 14.23
N ALA A 275 3.83 21.26 14.43
CA ALA A 275 2.64 20.88 13.66
C ALA A 275 1.37 21.14 14.50
N HIS A 276 0.41 21.87 13.92
CA HIS A 276 -0.89 22.16 14.55
C HIS A 276 -1.90 21.03 14.31
N GLY A 277 -2.71 20.77 15.33
CA GLY A 277 -3.46 19.52 15.52
C GLY A 277 -4.76 19.34 14.72
N LEU A 278 -5.17 18.07 14.67
CA LEU A 278 -6.43 17.59 14.14
C LEU A 278 -7.60 17.94 15.05
N GLY A 279 -8.60 18.62 14.50
CA GLY A 279 -9.85 18.92 15.17
C GLY A 279 -11.02 18.30 14.40
N ARG A 280 -11.68 17.29 14.96
CA ARG A 280 -13.02 16.88 14.51
C ARG A 280 -14.03 17.95 14.94
N ARG A 281 -14.63 18.63 13.97
CA ARG A 281 -15.94 19.30 14.13
C ARG A 281 -17.00 18.28 13.70
N ARG A 282 -17.86 17.85 14.63
CA ARG A 282 -19.19 17.33 14.28
C ARG A 282 -20.18 18.50 14.34
N ARG A 283 -20.97 18.67 13.28
CA ARG A 283 -22.36 19.10 13.39
C ARG A 283 -23.22 17.85 13.40
#